data_AF-A0A3Q3DEQ5-F1
#
_entry.id   AF-A0A3Q3DEQ5-F1
#
_cell.length_a   1.000
_cell.length_b   1.000
_cell.length_c   1.000
_cell.angle_alpha   90.00
_cell.angle_beta   90.00
_cell.angle_gamma   90.00
#
_symmetry.space_group_name_H-M   'P 1'
#
loop_
_entity.id
_entity.type
_entity.pdbx_description
1 polymer ?
#
loop_
_entity_poly.entity_id
_entity_poly.type
_entity_poly.pdbx_seq_one_letter_code
_entity_poly.pdbx_strand_id
1 'polypeptide(L)'
;SCSLVVLTSRQAEALKADMTDSKLAAAEAWTSRQALQDLYQKMLVTDLEYALDKKVEQDLWNHAFKNQITTLQSQAKNRANPNRSEVQANLSLFLEAASGFYTQLLQELCSVFNVDLPCRVKSSRLGIISNGPNSGGGGIVTPQPSSCSYICQHCLVHLGDIGEEEERHRPGRLIALGKWIADNQPG
;
A
#
# COMPACT_ATOMS: atom_id res chain seq x y z
N SER A 1 -14.19 -16.04 9.62
CA SER A 1 -13.58 -14.88 8.92
C SER A 1 -14.29 -13.56 9.25
N CYS A 2 -15.62 -13.45 9.13
CA CYS A 2 -16.35 -12.19 9.35
C CYS A 2 -16.13 -11.52 10.73
N SER A 3 -16.12 -12.25 11.86
CA SER A 3 -15.94 -11.63 13.18
C SER A 3 -14.55 -11.03 13.40
N LEU A 4 -13.51 -11.63 12.79
CA LEU A 4 -12.14 -11.13 12.90
C LEU A 4 -11.97 -9.83 12.09
N VAL A 5 -12.54 -9.79 10.88
CA VAL A 5 -12.51 -8.64 9.97
C VAL A 5 -13.26 -7.44 10.54
N VAL A 6 -14.42 -7.67 11.17
CA VAL A 6 -15.19 -6.62 11.84
C VAL A 6 -14.47 -6.05 13.05
N LEU A 7 -13.75 -6.88 13.82
CA LEU A 7 -12.93 -6.41 14.94
C LEU A 7 -11.74 -5.58 14.46
N THR A 8 -11.03 -6.03 13.42
CA THR A 8 -9.92 -5.25 12.83
C THR A 8 -10.40 -3.94 12.21
N SER A 9 -11.60 -3.91 11.62
CA SER A 9 -12.20 -2.69 11.08
C SER A 9 -12.49 -1.68 12.20
N ARG A 10 -13.09 -2.11 13.32
CA ARG A 10 -13.31 -1.24 14.49
C ARG A 10 -12.01 -0.72 15.10
N GLN A 11 -10.97 -1.55 15.14
CA GLN A 11 -9.64 -1.11 15.60
C GLN A 11 -9.05 -0.04 14.68
N ALA A 12 -9.18 -0.22 13.35
CA ALA A 12 -8.71 0.76 12.38
C ALA A 12 -9.48 2.09 12.46
N GLU A 13 -10.80 2.05 12.66
CA GLU A 13 -11.62 3.26 12.85
C GLU A 13 -11.23 4.05 14.11
N ALA A 14 -10.97 3.35 15.22
CA ALA A 14 -10.52 3.98 16.46
C ALA A 14 -9.15 4.65 16.28
N LEU A 15 -8.21 3.97 15.59
CA LEU A 15 -6.88 4.50 15.34
C LEU A 15 -6.89 5.69 14.37
N LYS A 16 -7.77 5.66 13.38
CA LYS A 16 -8.00 6.77 12.43
C LYS A 16 -8.52 8.03 13.15
N ALA A 17 -9.44 7.86 14.08
CA ALA A 17 -9.96 8.96 14.90
C ALA A 17 -8.87 9.58 15.78
N ASP A 18 -8.01 8.74 16.38
CA ASP A 18 -6.88 9.20 17.20
C ASP A 18 -5.84 9.99 16.38
N MET A 19 -5.54 9.55 15.15
CA MET A 19 -4.63 10.27 14.24
C MET A 19 -5.16 11.61 13.70
N THR A 20 -6.47 11.85 13.76
CA THR A 20 -7.08 13.13 13.36
C THR A 20 -7.19 14.11 14.51
N ASP A 21 -7.11 13.66 15.76
CA ASP A 21 -6.96 14.53 16.92
C ASP A 21 -5.52 15.07 16.96
N SER A 22 -5.36 16.37 16.69
CA SER A 22 -4.06 17.02 16.41
C SER A 22 -3.11 17.12 17.62
N LYS A 23 -3.30 16.29 18.65
CA LYS A 23 -2.58 16.31 19.93
C LYS A 23 -1.47 15.27 20.08
N LEU A 24 -1.37 14.30 19.19
CA LEU A 24 -0.34 13.25 19.28
C LEU A 24 1.05 13.79 18.94
N ALA A 25 2.05 13.41 19.72
CA ALA A 25 3.44 13.73 19.41
C ALA A 25 3.85 13.10 18.08
N ALA A 26 4.78 13.71 17.34
CA ALA A 26 5.20 13.24 16.02
C ALA A 26 5.64 11.75 15.98
N ALA A 27 6.25 11.27 17.07
CA ALA A 27 6.64 9.86 17.23
C ALA A 27 5.43 8.94 17.45
N GLU A 28 4.44 9.35 18.24
CA GLU A 28 3.21 8.60 18.48
C GLU A 28 2.36 8.54 17.21
N ALA A 29 2.28 9.66 16.48
CA ALA A 29 1.60 9.73 15.19
C ALA A 29 2.24 8.81 14.13
N TRP A 30 3.56 8.59 14.19
CA TRP A 30 4.26 7.63 13.35
C TRP A 30 3.92 6.18 13.71
N THR A 31 3.98 5.84 15.01
CA THR A 31 3.64 4.48 15.48
C THR A 31 2.18 4.12 15.21
N SER A 32 1.25 5.04 15.48
CA SER A 32 -0.17 4.84 15.14
C SER A 32 -0.35 4.69 13.63
N ARG A 33 0.35 5.48 12.81
CA ARG A 33 0.31 5.31 11.35
C ARG A 33 0.80 3.93 10.91
N GLN A 34 1.87 3.41 11.49
CA GLN A 34 2.36 2.06 11.16
C GLN A 34 1.34 0.99 11.52
N ALA A 35 0.73 1.08 12.71
CA ALA A 35 -0.32 0.14 13.12
C ALA A 35 -1.57 0.21 12.21
N LEU A 36 -1.91 1.41 11.72
CA LEU A 36 -3.01 1.58 10.76
C LEU A 36 -2.70 0.90 9.42
N GLN A 37 -1.46 1.06 8.91
CA GLN A 37 -1.01 0.39 7.69
C GLN A 37 -1.11 -1.13 7.83
N ASP A 38 -0.64 -1.70 8.94
CA ASP A 38 -0.66 -3.13 9.20
C ASP A 38 -2.09 -3.69 9.27
N LEU A 39 -3.01 -2.96 9.93
CA LEU A 39 -4.42 -3.34 10.03
C LEU A 39 -5.13 -3.31 8.65
N TYR A 40 -4.90 -2.26 7.87
CA TYR A 40 -5.47 -2.14 6.52
C TYR A 40 -4.90 -3.17 5.55
N GLN A 41 -3.58 -3.42 5.58
CA GLN A 41 -2.96 -4.49 4.82
C GLN A 41 -3.58 -5.85 5.17
N LYS A 42 -3.72 -6.16 6.47
CA LYS A 42 -4.32 -7.41 6.91
C LYS A 42 -5.75 -7.57 6.40
N MET A 43 -6.57 -6.51 6.40
CA MET A 43 -7.92 -6.56 5.87
C MET A 43 -7.93 -6.81 4.35
N LEU A 44 -7.10 -6.09 3.58
CA LEU A 44 -6.99 -6.26 2.13
C LEU A 44 -6.56 -7.67 1.72
N VAL A 45 -5.69 -8.30 2.50
CA VAL A 45 -5.15 -9.64 2.21
C VAL A 45 -6.06 -10.77 2.75
N THR A 46 -6.88 -10.51 3.77
CA THR A 46 -7.75 -11.54 4.38
C THR A 46 -9.15 -11.59 3.74
N ASP A 47 -9.74 -10.41 3.47
CA ASP A 47 -11.11 -10.29 2.95
C ASP A 47 -11.20 -9.05 2.04
N LEU A 48 -10.71 -9.21 0.81
CA LEU A 48 -10.59 -8.13 -0.15
C LEU A 48 -11.96 -7.52 -0.51
N GLU A 49 -13.00 -8.33 -0.68
CA GLU A 49 -14.35 -7.84 -1.01
C GLU A 49 -14.90 -6.93 0.08
N TYR A 50 -14.75 -7.33 1.35
CA TYR A 50 -15.14 -6.49 2.47
C TYR A 50 -14.28 -5.21 2.56
N ALA A 51 -12.97 -5.32 2.35
CA ALA A 51 -12.07 -4.18 2.41
C ALA A 51 -12.41 -3.13 1.33
N LEU A 52 -12.74 -3.57 0.11
CA LEU A 52 -13.17 -2.71 -0.98
C LEU A 52 -14.55 -2.08 -0.72
N ASP A 53 -15.52 -2.83 -0.19
CA ASP A 53 -16.83 -2.28 0.22
C ASP A 53 -16.67 -1.16 1.27
N LYS A 54 -15.74 -1.33 2.20
CA LYS A 54 -15.41 -0.34 3.23
C LYS A 54 -14.44 0.74 2.78
N LYS A 55 -14.03 0.75 1.50
CA LYS A 55 -13.09 1.73 0.93
C LYS A 55 -11.77 1.80 1.70
N VAL A 56 -11.32 0.66 2.23
CA VAL A 56 -10.08 0.54 3.01
C VAL A 56 -8.87 0.99 2.21
N GLU A 57 -8.85 0.73 0.90
CA GLU A 57 -7.77 1.14 0.00
C GLU A 57 -7.68 2.67 -0.14
N GLN A 58 -8.83 3.34 -0.16
CA GLN A 58 -8.91 4.81 -0.23
C GLN A 58 -8.49 5.43 1.10
N ASP A 59 -8.96 4.85 2.22
CA ASP A 59 -8.62 5.32 3.55
C ASP A 59 -7.13 5.14 3.86
N LEU A 60 -6.55 4.01 3.47
CA LEU A 60 -5.12 3.74 3.56
C LEU A 60 -4.32 4.81 2.81
N TRP A 61 -4.66 5.09 1.55
CA TRP A 61 -3.98 6.14 0.78
C TRP A 61 -4.12 7.51 1.44
N ASN A 62 -5.34 7.93 1.77
CA ASN A 62 -5.60 9.28 2.27
C ASN A 62 -4.98 9.52 3.65
N HIS A 63 -5.22 8.61 4.61
CA HIS A 63 -4.85 8.81 6.01
C HIS A 63 -3.43 8.35 6.34
N ALA A 64 -2.98 7.25 5.73
CA ALA A 64 -1.64 6.74 5.99
C ALA A 64 -0.58 7.47 5.16
N PHE A 65 -0.87 7.87 3.91
CA PHE A 65 0.16 8.43 3.02
C PHE A 65 -0.10 9.88 2.61
N LYS A 66 -1.16 10.15 1.83
CA LYS A 66 -1.42 11.44 1.17
C LYS A 66 -1.40 12.64 2.11
N ASN A 67 -2.02 12.52 3.29
CA ASN A 67 -2.05 13.62 4.27
C ASN A 67 -0.64 14.00 4.75
N GLN A 68 0.26 13.03 4.95
CA GLN A 68 1.66 13.33 5.28
C GLN A 68 2.44 13.86 4.12
N ILE A 69 2.30 13.26 2.93
CA ILE A 69 2.98 13.73 1.73
C ILE A 69 2.62 15.21 1.51
N THR A 70 1.34 15.56 1.56
CA THR A 70 0.87 16.95 1.40
C THR A 70 1.45 17.88 2.46
N THR A 71 1.50 17.43 3.72
CA THR A 71 2.05 18.22 4.84
C THR A 71 3.54 18.47 4.67
N LEU A 72 4.32 17.41 4.38
CA LEU A 72 5.76 17.48 4.17
C LEU A 72 6.10 18.30 2.91
N GLN A 73 5.36 18.11 1.81
CA GLN A 73 5.51 18.92 0.59
C GLN A 73 5.24 20.40 0.85
N SER A 74 4.19 20.75 1.60
CA SER A 74 3.90 22.14 1.96
C SER A 74 5.04 22.76 2.78
N GLN A 75 5.52 22.03 3.78
CA GLN A 75 6.65 22.45 4.62
C GLN A 75 7.97 22.55 3.84
N ALA A 76 8.20 21.69 2.84
CA ALA A 76 9.39 21.69 1.99
C ALA A 76 9.36 22.80 0.91
N LYS A 77 8.16 23.19 0.45
CA LYS A 77 7.96 24.32 -0.47
C LYS A 77 8.02 25.67 0.22
N ASN A 78 7.75 25.72 1.53
CA ASN A 78 7.83 26.94 2.31
C ASN A 78 9.28 27.42 2.47
N ARG A 79 9.66 28.45 1.70
CA ARG A 79 11.03 29.02 1.72
C ARG A 79 11.40 29.72 3.03
N ALA A 80 10.42 30.06 3.87
CA ALA A 80 10.66 30.65 5.19
C ALA A 80 10.92 29.59 6.28
N ASN A 81 10.80 28.30 5.96
CA ASN A 81 11.03 27.23 6.91
C ASN A 81 12.54 26.98 7.11
N PRO A 82 13.10 27.20 8.32
CA PRO A 82 14.52 26.95 8.58
C PRO A 82 14.89 25.46 8.48
N ASN A 83 13.91 24.56 8.66
CA ASN A 83 14.11 23.10 8.61
C ASN A 83 13.81 22.50 7.23
N ARG A 84 13.75 23.34 6.18
CA ARG A 84 13.36 22.90 4.83
C ARG A 84 14.15 21.69 4.32
N SER A 85 15.46 21.67 4.54
CA SER A 85 16.34 20.57 4.10
C SER A 85 16.02 19.25 4.81
N GLU A 86 15.71 19.32 6.11
CA GLU A 86 15.34 18.16 6.92
C GLU A 86 13.94 17.66 6.52
N VAL A 87 12.98 18.56 6.34
CA VAL A 87 11.64 18.21 5.85
C VAL A 87 11.71 17.55 4.46
N GLN A 88 12.58 18.06 3.58
CA GLN A 88 12.81 17.46 2.26
C GLN A 88 13.38 16.03 2.39
N ALA A 89 14.36 15.82 3.29
CA ALA A 89 14.91 14.48 3.54
C ALA A 89 13.86 13.53 4.13
N ASN A 90 13.02 14.02 5.05
CA ASN A 90 11.92 13.26 5.63
C ASN A 90 10.86 12.92 4.58
N LEU A 91 10.55 13.83 3.65
CA LEU A 91 9.66 13.56 2.52
C LEU A 91 10.23 12.43 1.64
N SER A 92 11.50 12.51 1.26
CA SER A 92 12.15 11.45 0.47
C SER A 92 12.12 10.10 1.18
N LEU A 93 12.48 10.04 2.46
CA LEU A 93 12.42 8.80 3.26
C LEU A 93 10.98 8.26 3.36
N PHE A 94 9.99 9.14 3.50
CA PHE A 94 8.59 8.76 3.56
C PHE A 94 8.09 8.15 2.24
N LEU A 95 8.49 8.73 1.11
CA LEU A 95 8.14 8.23 -0.22
C LEU A 95 8.80 6.87 -0.49
N GLU A 96 10.07 6.71 -0.14
CA GLU A 96 10.77 5.42 -0.23
C GLU A 96 10.07 4.35 0.62
N ALA A 97 9.68 4.69 1.86
CA ALA A 97 8.94 3.79 2.73
C ALA A 97 7.55 3.43 2.16
N ALA A 98 6.82 4.40 1.62
CA ALA A 98 5.52 4.19 0.98
C ALA A 98 5.64 3.28 -0.27
N SER A 99 6.66 3.51 -1.10
CA SER A 99 6.99 2.66 -2.25
C SER A 99 7.29 1.21 -1.83
N GLY A 100 8.05 1.03 -0.75
CA GLY A 100 8.30 -0.26 -0.13
C GLY A 100 7.02 -0.95 0.34
N PHE A 101 6.16 -0.23 1.04
CA PHE A 101 4.87 -0.74 1.54
C PHE A 101 3.96 -1.22 0.41
N TYR A 102 3.70 -0.39 -0.61
CA TYR A 102 2.83 -0.78 -1.72
C TYR A 102 3.43 -1.91 -2.57
N THR A 103 4.77 -1.99 -2.70
CA THR A 103 5.43 -3.12 -3.35
C THR A 103 5.19 -4.42 -2.57
N GLN A 104 5.33 -4.38 -1.24
CA GLN A 104 5.10 -5.53 -0.37
C GLN A 104 3.62 -5.97 -0.40
N LEU A 105 2.70 -5.02 -0.28
CA LEU A 105 1.26 -5.27 -0.36
C LEU A 105 0.88 -5.93 -1.68
N LEU A 106 1.40 -5.44 -2.81
CA LEU A 106 1.16 -6.04 -4.12
C LEU A 106 1.68 -7.47 -4.21
N GLN A 107 2.86 -7.75 -3.65
CA GLN A 107 3.41 -9.12 -3.62
C GLN A 107 2.53 -10.07 -2.80
N GLU A 108 2.04 -9.62 -1.64
CA GLU A 108 1.15 -10.40 -0.80
C GLU A 108 -0.20 -10.65 -1.47
N LEU A 109 -0.83 -9.62 -2.04
CA LEU A 109 -2.08 -9.75 -2.79
C LEU A 109 -1.93 -10.73 -3.97
N CYS A 110 -0.85 -10.62 -4.75
CA CYS A 110 -0.59 -11.56 -5.84
C CYS A 110 -0.31 -12.99 -5.34
N SER A 111 0.36 -13.14 -4.19
CA SER A 111 0.66 -14.44 -3.59
C SER A 111 -0.58 -15.12 -3.00
N VAL A 112 -1.42 -14.37 -2.30
CA VAL A 112 -2.61 -14.87 -1.60
C VAL A 112 -3.77 -15.13 -2.57
N PHE A 113 -3.96 -14.26 -3.56
CA PHE A 113 -5.04 -14.41 -4.54
C PHE A 113 -4.59 -15.02 -5.87
N ASN A 114 -3.34 -15.49 -5.96
CA ASN A 114 -2.75 -16.15 -7.14
C ASN A 114 -2.90 -15.34 -8.44
N VAL A 115 -2.71 -14.01 -8.36
CA VAL A 115 -2.74 -13.11 -9.52
C VAL A 115 -1.40 -13.19 -10.27
N ASP A 116 -1.43 -13.55 -11.56
CA ASP A 116 -0.21 -13.63 -12.39
C ASP A 116 0.16 -12.23 -12.92
N LEU A 117 0.92 -11.48 -12.11
CA LEU A 117 1.47 -10.17 -12.50
C LEU A 117 2.82 -10.36 -13.23
N PRO A 118 3.07 -9.75 -14.41
CA PRO A 118 4.32 -9.86 -15.16
C PRO A 118 5.55 -9.35 -14.39
N CYS A 119 5.35 -8.45 -13.43
CA CYS A 119 6.40 -7.91 -12.55
C CYS A 119 6.79 -8.86 -11.42
N ARG A 120 6.13 -10.02 -11.31
CA ARG A 120 6.53 -11.06 -10.37
C ARG A 120 7.89 -11.55 -10.81
N VAL A 121 8.94 -11.17 -10.08
CA VAL A 121 10.19 -11.91 -10.09
C VAL A 121 9.81 -13.30 -9.62
N LYS A 122 9.49 -14.19 -10.56
CA LYS A 122 9.22 -15.58 -10.24
C LYS A 122 10.47 -16.05 -9.50
N SER A 123 10.27 -16.59 -8.29
CA SER A 123 11.34 -17.18 -7.50
C SER A 123 12.08 -18.29 -8.28
N SER A 124 11.62 -18.67 -9.47
CA SER A 124 12.32 -19.54 -10.40
C SER A 124 13.57 -18.94 -11.08
N ARG A 125 13.90 -17.66 -10.89
CA ARG A 125 15.23 -17.11 -11.29
C ARG A 125 16.28 -17.13 -10.17
N LEU A 126 15.89 -17.41 -8.93
CA LEU A 126 16.80 -17.74 -7.82
C LEU A 126 16.61 -19.23 -7.56
N GLY A 127 17.47 -20.08 -8.12
CA GLY A 127 17.32 -21.54 -8.14
C GLY A 127 17.16 -22.21 -6.77
N ILE A 128 15.98 -22.11 -6.17
CA ILE A 128 15.59 -22.78 -4.93
C ILE A 128 14.33 -23.58 -5.22
N ILE A 129 14.59 -24.87 -5.48
CA ILE A 129 13.82 -26.09 -5.21
C ILE A 129 12.29 -25.96 -5.12
N SER A 130 11.63 -26.68 -6.03
CA SER A 130 10.21 -26.99 -6.08
C SER A 130 9.60 -27.35 -4.72
N ASN A 131 8.42 -26.81 -4.41
CA ASN A 131 7.43 -27.50 -3.57
C ASN A 131 6.02 -27.16 -4.06
N GLY A 132 5.17 -28.18 -4.19
CA GLY A 132 3.82 -28.10 -4.73
C GLY A 132 2.88 -27.18 -3.94
N PRO A 133 1.64 -26.96 -4.43
CA PRO A 133 0.66 -26.07 -3.82
C PRO A 133 0.23 -26.61 -2.45
N ASN A 134 0.96 -26.24 -1.41
CA ASN A 134 0.57 -26.49 -0.05
C ASN A 134 -0.54 -25.49 0.30
N SER A 135 -1.76 -26.02 0.25
CA SER A 135 -2.98 -25.37 0.70
C SER A 135 -2.88 -25.14 2.21
N GLY A 136 -2.41 -23.95 2.59
CA GLY A 136 -2.44 -23.48 3.98
C GLY A 136 -3.83 -22.95 4.31
N GLY A 137 -4.67 -23.81 4.89
CA GLY A 137 -6.01 -23.48 5.36
C GLY A 137 -5.98 -22.38 6.43
N GLY A 138 -6.68 -21.28 6.15
CA GLY A 138 -6.80 -20.14 7.06
C GLY A 138 -7.77 -19.07 6.58
N GLY A 139 -9.04 -19.43 6.30
CA GLY A 139 -10.17 -18.49 6.27
C GLY A 139 -10.10 -17.30 5.30
N ILE A 140 -9.25 -17.33 4.28
CA ILE A 140 -9.19 -16.31 3.23
C ILE A 140 -10.43 -16.46 2.33
N VAL A 141 -11.21 -15.40 2.20
CA VAL A 141 -12.34 -15.36 1.27
C VAL A 141 -11.77 -15.21 -0.13
N THR A 142 -12.09 -16.12 -1.05
CA THR A 142 -11.66 -16.00 -2.45
C THR A 142 -12.36 -14.82 -3.11
N PRO A 143 -11.66 -13.74 -3.48
CA PRO A 143 -12.28 -12.55 -4.06
C PRO A 143 -12.59 -12.73 -5.55
N GLN A 144 -13.40 -11.82 -6.09
CA GLN A 144 -13.66 -11.75 -7.53
C GLN A 144 -12.37 -11.37 -8.29
N PRO A 145 -12.11 -11.96 -9.46
CA PRO A 145 -10.96 -11.60 -10.29
C PRO A 145 -10.91 -10.10 -10.63
N SER A 146 -12.07 -9.46 -10.82
CA SER A 146 -12.18 -8.01 -11.04
C SER A 146 -11.69 -7.19 -9.85
N SER A 147 -12.00 -7.62 -8.62
CA SER A 147 -11.57 -6.98 -7.38
C SER A 147 -10.06 -7.07 -7.20
N CYS A 148 -9.48 -8.23 -7.54
CA CYS A 148 -8.03 -8.41 -7.58
C CYS A 148 -7.35 -7.49 -8.60
N SER A 149 -7.89 -7.41 -9.81
CA SER A 149 -7.35 -6.50 -10.83
C SER A 149 -7.46 -5.05 -10.40
N TYR A 150 -8.58 -4.64 -9.82
CA TYR A 150 -8.79 -3.28 -9.32
C TYR A 150 -7.78 -2.92 -8.22
N ILE A 151 -7.61 -3.74 -7.18
CA ILE A 151 -6.70 -3.40 -6.08
C ILE A 151 -5.24 -3.39 -6.54
N CYS A 152 -4.87 -4.30 -7.45
CA CYS A 152 -3.55 -4.28 -8.08
C CYS A 152 -3.36 -2.97 -8.85
N GLN A 153 -4.28 -2.61 -9.75
CA GLN A 153 -4.23 -1.33 -10.48
C GLN A 153 -4.14 -0.13 -9.54
N HIS A 154 -4.94 -0.11 -8.47
CA HIS A 154 -4.91 0.94 -7.46
C HIS A 154 -3.52 1.07 -6.81
N CYS A 155 -2.90 -0.04 -6.39
CA CYS A 155 -1.53 -0.03 -5.86
C CYS A 155 -0.52 0.46 -6.89
N LEU A 156 -0.68 0.07 -8.16
CA LEU A 156 0.24 0.44 -9.24
C LEU A 156 0.17 1.93 -9.60
N VAL A 157 -1.02 2.53 -9.60
CA VAL A 157 -1.20 3.97 -9.81
C VAL A 157 -0.48 4.74 -8.71
N HIS A 158 -0.71 4.39 -7.44
CA HIS A 158 -0.04 5.09 -6.33
C HIS A 158 1.47 4.84 -6.30
N LEU A 159 1.94 3.65 -6.67
CA LEU A 159 3.38 3.41 -6.87
C LEU A 159 3.95 4.27 -8.00
N GLY A 160 3.17 4.53 -9.05
CA GLY A 160 3.50 5.48 -10.10
C GLY A 160 3.60 6.90 -9.56
N ASP A 161 2.60 7.38 -8.83
CA ASP A 161 2.56 8.73 -8.27
C ASP A 161 3.67 8.98 -7.23
N ILE A 162 3.94 7.99 -6.36
CA ILE A 162 5.07 8.04 -5.40
C ILE A 162 6.40 7.97 -6.15
N GLY A 163 6.47 7.12 -7.18
CA GLY A 163 7.63 6.91 -8.03
C GLY A 163 7.97 8.14 -8.88
N GLU A 164 7.00 8.89 -9.39
CA GLU A 164 7.23 10.14 -10.13
C GLU A 164 7.91 11.20 -9.26
N GLU A 165 7.66 11.19 -7.94
CA GLU A 165 8.37 12.08 -7.01
C GLU A 165 9.77 11.56 -6.64
N GLU A 166 10.02 10.25 -6.85
CA GLU A 166 11.33 9.59 -6.69
C GLU A 166 12.13 9.46 -8.01
N GLU A 167 11.53 9.70 -9.19
CA GLU A 167 12.10 9.36 -10.49
C GLU A 167 13.17 10.37 -10.92
N ARG A 168 14.33 10.19 -10.28
CA ARG A 168 15.66 10.34 -10.86
C ARG A 168 16.33 8.97 -11.10
N HIS A 169 15.77 7.80 -10.75
CA HIS A 169 16.61 6.59 -10.70
C HIS A 169 16.14 5.17 -11.08
N ARG A 170 14.92 4.80 -11.52
CA ARG A 170 14.67 3.42 -12.05
C ARG A 170 13.57 3.28 -13.14
N PRO A 171 13.93 3.45 -14.43
CA PRO A 171 12.98 3.37 -15.55
C PRO A 171 12.38 1.98 -15.84
N GLY A 172 12.94 0.90 -15.31
CA GLY A 172 12.53 -0.47 -15.67
C GLY A 172 11.19 -0.94 -15.08
N ARG A 173 10.79 -0.42 -13.91
CA ARG A 173 9.56 -0.85 -13.23
C ARG A 173 8.31 -0.22 -13.84
N LEU A 174 8.37 1.08 -14.17
CA LEU A 174 7.26 1.84 -14.75
C LEU A 174 6.84 1.33 -16.14
N ILE A 175 7.80 0.89 -16.96
CA ILE A 175 7.51 0.35 -18.30
C ILE A 175 6.72 -0.98 -18.23
N ALA A 176 7.11 -1.87 -17.31
CA ALA A 176 6.40 -3.13 -17.09
C ALA A 176 5.00 -2.89 -16.50
N LEU A 177 4.87 -1.85 -15.67
CA LEU A 177 3.63 -1.42 -15.05
C LEU A 177 2.63 -0.87 -16.05
N GLY A 178 3.07 0.10 -16.87
CA GLY A 178 2.23 0.73 -17.88
C GLY A 178 1.71 -0.28 -18.89
N LYS A 179 2.53 -1.28 -19.24
CA LYS A 179 2.12 -2.38 -20.11
C LYS A 179 1.03 -3.25 -19.48
N TRP A 180 1.16 -3.61 -18.21
CA TRP A 180 0.13 -4.42 -17.53
C TRP A 180 -1.19 -3.66 -17.33
N ILE A 181 -1.12 -2.36 -17.03
CA ILE A 181 -2.32 -1.51 -16.91
C ILE A 181 -3.06 -1.44 -18.26
N ALA A 182 -2.33 -1.24 -19.37
CA ALA A 182 -2.92 -1.25 -20.71
C ALA A 182 -3.57 -2.62 -21.06
N ASP A 183 -2.94 -3.72 -20.67
CA ASP A 183 -3.43 -5.08 -20.95
C ASP A 183 -4.66 -5.48 -20.08
N ASN A 184 -4.95 -4.75 -18.99
CA ASN A 184 -6.02 -5.08 -18.03
C ASN A 184 -7.09 -3.99 -17.91
N GLN A 185 -7.13 -3.05 -18.86
CA GLN A 185 -8.19 -2.05 -18.90
C GLN A 185 -9.49 -2.70 -19.43
N PRO A 186 -10.63 -2.60 -18.73
CA PRO A 186 -11.90 -3.08 -19.28
C PRO A 186 -12.29 -2.21 -20.48
N GLY A 187 -12.50 -2.85 -21.62
CA GLY A 187 -13.07 -2.22 -22.83
C GLY A 187 -14.55 -1.88 -22.68
#